data_AF-A0A1V4TJZ5-F1
#
_entry.id   AF-A0A1V4TJZ5-F1
#
_cell.length_a   1.000
_cell.length_b   1.000
_cell.length_c   1.000
_cell.angle_alpha   90.00
_cell.angle_beta   90.00
_cell.angle_gamma   90.00
#
_symmetry.space_group_name_H-M   'P 1'
#
loop_
_entity.id
_entity.type
_entity.pdbx_description
1 polymer ?
#
loop_
_entity_poly.entity_id
_entity_poly.type
_entity_poly.pdbx_seq_one_letter_code
_entity_poly.pdbx_strand_id
1 'polypeptide(L)'
;MIKGNLVNVFTEEIYPAEIEVKNGIITCLREIGGEYPGYILPGFIDSHIHIESSMLTPSRFAEAVVPHGTTAVVADPHEIANVLGVEGIKYMMKDAATTPLQVFFTAPSCVPATPFETSGASLYPDDIDTLMNNDWVVALGEMMNFPGVIRKDPEVLEKIKIAQHHLKPVDGHAPLLSGKDLCDYIGAGISTDHECTHLAEAQEKKGLGMKIMIREGSSAHNMEELVSVGGEFLVSDDRHPEDLLNGHMDQTLKKTVELGMDPVDALKMVTLNPANHYHLNCGALKPGFPADMVLVDDLENFNVEKVWIKGKLVSQNGNPLFQVDPLPLKSTFRVKPKKASDFEVHSSHEEEKVRVIEVVEGQLLTKETEAVLRVVDGHLQADAGKDILKIAVVERYGHDNVSNAFIHGFGLKKGAIASSVAHDSHNIVVVGKGSLDMAEAVNMLSKNNGGIVVVSDGDCYSLELPIAGLMSTERAEDVSSQLNQLHEAVRDMGCKLASPFMTMSFMALLVIPKLKISDKGLFDVESFQFVDVIK
;
A
#
# COMPACT_ATOMS: atom_id res chain seq x y z
N MET A 1 34.37 -7.29 -14.27
CA MET A 1 34.02 -7.12 -15.69
C MET A 1 32.74 -7.87 -15.95
N ILE A 2 31.73 -7.20 -16.49
CA ILE A 2 30.47 -7.80 -16.94
C ILE A 2 30.34 -7.48 -18.43
N LYS A 3 29.75 -8.38 -19.23
CA LYS A 3 29.60 -8.22 -20.69
C LYS A 3 28.22 -8.69 -21.14
N GLY A 4 27.63 -7.99 -22.09
CA GLY A 4 26.31 -8.27 -22.66
C GLY A 4 25.86 -7.13 -23.58
N ASN A 5 24.66 -7.25 -24.15
CA ASN A 5 24.08 -6.17 -24.96
C ASN A 5 23.51 -5.11 -24.00
N LEU A 6 24.17 -3.95 -23.90
CA LEU A 6 23.74 -2.85 -23.02
C LEU A 6 22.62 -2.07 -23.71
N VAL A 7 21.50 -1.89 -23.01
CA VAL A 7 20.45 -0.92 -23.42
C VAL A 7 20.79 0.43 -22.79
N ASN A 8 21.18 1.39 -23.62
CA ASN A 8 21.59 2.72 -23.15
C ASN A 8 20.39 3.67 -23.07
N VAL A 9 19.79 3.79 -21.88
CA VAL A 9 18.63 4.67 -21.61
C VAL A 9 18.86 6.17 -21.86
N PHE A 10 20.09 6.61 -22.20
CA PHE A 10 20.39 7.99 -22.62
C PHE A 10 20.37 8.21 -24.14
N THR A 11 20.68 7.17 -24.93
CA THR A 11 20.76 7.25 -26.41
C THR A 11 19.73 6.38 -27.12
N GLU A 12 19.01 5.54 -26.38
CA GLU A 12 18.05 4.53 -26.88
C GLU A 12 18.69 3.47 -27.80
N GLU A 13 20.02 3.44 -27.85
CA GLU A 13 20.80 2.45 -28.60
C GLU A 13 21.06 1.19 -27.78
N ILE A 14 21.14 0.05 -28.48
CA ILE A 14 21.54 -1.24 -27.92
C ILE A 14 22.84 -1.68 -28.59
N TYR A 15 23.88 -1.94 -27.79
CA TYR A 15 25.18 -2.36 -28.30
C TYR A 15 25.90 -3.32 -27.34
N PRO A 16 26.75 -4.25 -27.84
CA PRO A 16 27.57 -5.09 -26.98
C PRO A 16 28.56 -4.23 -26.18
N ALA A 17 28.56 -4.36 -24.86
CA ALA A 17 29.38 -3.56 -23.96
C ALA A 17 30.18 -4.39 -22.96
N GLU A 18 31.33 -3.86 -22.55
CA GLU A 18 32.09 -4.27 -21.37
C GLU A 18 31.93 -3.23 -20.26
N ILE A 19 31.44 -3.68 -19.10
CA ILE A 19 31.22 -2.88 -17.90
C ILE A 19 32.34 -3.17 -16.89
N GLU A 20 33.14 -2.15 -16.59
CA GLU A 20 34.17 -2.18 -15.56
C GLU A 20 33.58 -1.70 -14.22
N VAL A 21 33.71 -2.51 -13.18
CA VAL A 21 33.14 -2.23 -11.85
C VAL A 21 34.22 -2.39 -10.80
N LYS A 22 34.36 -1.39 -9.92
CA LYS A 22 35.32 -1.37 -8.81
C LYS A 22 34.63 -0.84 -7.55
N ASN A 23 34.73 -1.59 -6.46
CA ASN A 23 34.09 -1.26 -5.17
C ASN A 23 32.57 -0.96 -5.32
N GLY A 24 31.90 -1.67 -6.24
CA GLY A 24 30.49 -1.52 -6.55
C GLY A 24 30.10 -0.32 -7.42
N ILE A 25 31.07 0.51 -7.84
CA ILE A 25 30.87 1.64 -8.73
C ILE A 25 31.35 1.29 -10.15
N ILE A 26 30.61 1.71 -11.17
CA ILE A 26 31.00 1.62 -12.58
C ILE A 26 32.16 2.59 -12.81
N THR A 27 33.32 2.10 -13.26
CA THR A 27 34.49 2.94 -13.59
C THR A 27 34.60 3.24 -15.08
N CYS A 28 34.12 2.34 -15.94
CA CYS A 28 34.19 2.49 -17.39
C CYS A 28 33.09 1.65 -18.07
N LEU A 29 32.56 2.19 -19.17
CA LEU A 29 31.75 1.47 -20.15
C LEU A 29 32.51 1.53 -21.48
N ARG A 30 32.66 0.39 -22.14
CA ARG A 30 33.29 0.31 -23.48
C ARG A 30 32.40 -0.49 -24.40
N GLU A 31 32.04 0.06 -25.55
CA GLU A 31 31.49 -0.72 -26.65
C GLU A 31 32.56 -1.76 -27.10
N ILE A 32 32.10 -2.96 -27.43
CA ILE A 32 32.93 -4.09 -27.87
C ILE A 32 32.26 -4.79 -29.05
N GLY A 33 33.02 -5.60 -29.79
CA GLY A 33 32.44 -6.52 -30.77
C GLY A 33 32.01 -7.85 -30.13
N GLY A 34 31.06 -8.53 -30.77
CA GLY A 34 30.62 -9.88 -30.45
C GLY A 34 29.10 -10.01 -30.32
N GLU A 35 28.62 -11.25 -30.27
CA GLU A 35 27.23 -11.58 -29.97
C GLU A 35 27.16 -12.07 -28.52
N TYR A 36 26.19 -11.56 -27.76
CA TYR A 36 25.92 -11.95 -26.37
C TYR A 36 24.44 -12.32 -26.22
N PRO A 37 24.10 -13.30 -25.37
CA PRO A 37 22.72 -13.56 -25.00
C PRO A 37 22.22 -12.49 -24.03
N GLY A 38 20.93 -12.17 -24.14
CA GLY A 38 20.24 -11.26 -23.22
C GLY A 38 20.65 -9.79 -23.30
N TYR A 39 20.02 -8.98 -22.46
CA TYR A 39 20.14 -7.53 -22.44
C TYR A 39 20.46 -7.05 -21.03
N ILE A 40 21.52 -6.24 -20.89
CA ILE A 40 21.90 -5.58 -19.64
C ILE A 40 21.17 -4.25 -19.55
N LEU A 41 20.33 -4.12 -18.52
CA LEU A 41 19.51 -2.96 -18.22
C LEU A 41 20.00 -2.30 -16.93
N PRO A 42 19.74 -1.00 -16.69
CA PRO A 42 19.80 -0.44 -15.36
C PRO A 42 18.83 -1.19 -14.42
N GLY A 43 19.19 -1.30 -13.14
CA GLY A 43 18.33 -1.86 -12.10
C GLY A 43 16.98 -1.14 -12.03
N PHE A 44 15.88 -1.89 -11.95
CA PHE A 44 14.53 -1.31 -11.90
C PHE A 44 14.29 -0.59 -10.57
N ILE A 45 13.46 0.45 -10.64
CA ILE A 45 13.00 1.30 -9.56
C ILE A 45 11.47 1.29 -9.60
N ASP A 46 10.84 0.81 -8.54
CA ASP A 46 9.44 1.12 -8.28
C ASP A 46 9.37 2.45 -7.51
N SER A 47 8.72 3.46 -8.07
CA SER A 47 8.81 4.82 -7.53
C SER A 47 7.61 5.26 -6.70
N HIS A 48 6.66 4.36 -6.42
CA HIS A 48 5.61 4.57 -5.43
C HIS A 48 5.07 3.21 -4.98
N ILE A 49 5.27 2.86 -3.71
CA ILE A 49 4.81 1.59 -3.13
C ILE A 49 4.55 1.69 -1.62
N HIS A 50 3.59 0.93 -1.13
CA HIS A 50 3.40 0.65 0.29
C HIS A 50 3.91 -0.77 0.60
N ILE A 51 5.09 -0.87 1.23
CA ILE A 51 5.67 -2.18 1.60
C ILE A 51 4.75 -2.90 2.57
N GLU A 52 4.09 -2.17 3.47
CA GLU A 52 3.12 -2.68 4.44
C GLU A 52 1.96 -3.46 3.78
N SER A 53 1.48 -3.02 2.61
CA SER A 53 0.40 -3.69 1.85
C SER A 53 0.79 -5.08 1.33
N SER A 54 2.10 -5.37 1.23
CA SER A 54 2.60 -6.72 0.97
C SER A 54 2.53 -7.67 2.15
N MET A 55 2.17 -7.17 3.34
CA MET A 55 2.17 -7.92 4.59
C MET A 55 3.55 -8.50 4.95
N LEU A 56 4.64 -8.01 4.36
CA LEU A 56 6.01 -8.45 4.57
C LEU A 56 6.86 -7.32 5.14
N THR A 57 7.79 -7.63 6.06
CA THR A 57 8.83 -6.67 6.46
C THR A 57 9.65 -6.22 5.25
N PRO A 58 10.24 -5.01 5.24
CA PRO A 58 11.07 -4.52 4.13
C PRO A 58 12.17 -5.49 3.67
N SER A 59 12.73 -6.26 4.60
CA SER A 59 13.71 -7.30 4.29
C SER A 59 13.13 -8.53 3.58
N ARG A 60 11.91 -8.95 3.92
CA ARG A 60 11.16 -10.03 3.22
C ARG A 60 10.60 -9.57 1.89
N PHE A 61 10.12 -8.33 1.82
CA PHE A 61 9.78 -7.67 0.56
C PHE A 61 10.98 -7.67 -0.40
N ALA A 62 12.18 -7.33 0.08
CA ALA A 62 13.41 -7.42 -0.71
C ALA A 62 13.74 -8.85 -1.17
N GLU A 63 13.50 -9.88 -0.34
CA GLU A 63 13.65 -11.29 -0.74
C GLU A 63 12.74 -11.64 -1.93
N ALA A 64 11.51 -11.11 -1.95
CA ALA A 64 10.54 -11.32 -3.02
C ALA A 64 10.88 -10.53 -4.30
N VAL A 65 11.16 -9.22 -4.23
CA VAL A 65 11.25 -8.38 -5.46
C VAL A 65 12.62 -8.29 -6.12
N VAL A 66 13.72 -8.54 -5.40
CA VAL A 66 15.07 -8.52 -6.00
C VAL A 66 15.25 -9.60 -7.07
N PRO A 67 14.68 -10.82 -6.96
CA PRO A 67 14.59 -11.77 -8.06
C PRO A 67 13.97 -11.23 -9.36
N HIS A 68 13.06 -10.27 -9.27
CA HIS A 68 12.33 -9.65 -10.37
C HIS A 68 12.99 -8.35 -10.90
N GLY A 69 14.32 -8.23 -10.74
CA GLY A 69 15.09 -7.10 -11.31
C GLY A 69 14.96 -5.77 -10.56
N THR A 70 14.12 -5.71 -9.53
CA THR A 70 13.94 -4.50 -8.71
C THR A 70 15.16 -4.30 -7.81
N THR A 71 15.83 -3.16 -7.97
CA THR A 71 17.08 -2.82 -7.25
C THR A 71 16.92 -1.64 -6.29
N ALA A 72 15.88 -0.83 -6.49
CA ALA A 72 15.47 0.22 -5.58
C ALA A 72 13.95 0.32 -5.53
N VAL A 73 13.43 0.90 -4.45
CA VAL A 73 12.04 1.35 -4.36
C VAL A 73 11.97 2.72 -3.68
N VAL A 74 10.92 3.50 -3.94
CA VAL A 74 10.53 4.67 -3.17
C VAL A 74 9.22 4.32 -2.45
N ALA A 75 9.33 4.03 -1.16
CA ALA A 75 8.20 3.57 -0.35
C ALA A 75 7.61 4.70 0.50
N ASP A 76 6.27 4.82 0.57
CA ASP A 76 5.62 5.72 1.54
C ASP A 76 5.16 4.91 2.77
N PRO A 77 5.84 5.05 3.92
CA PRO A 77 5.59 4.24 5.11
C PRO A 77 4.44 4.82 5.95
N HIS A 78 3.38 5.31 5.30
CA HIS A 78 2.29 6.02 5.99
C HIS A 78 1.47 5.10 6.91
N GLU A 79 1.45 3.82 6.57
CA GLU A 79 0.75 2.76 7.29
C GLU A 79 1.41 2.52 8.66
N ILE A 80 2.70 2.17 8.70
CA ILE A 80 3.41 2.03 9.98
C ILE A 80 3.51 3.37 10.72
N ALA A 81 3.53 4.50 10.00
CA ALA A 81 3.52 5.83 10.62
C ALA A 81 2.20 6.14 11.32
N ASN A 82 1.04 5.69 10.83
CA ASN A 82 -0.21 5.76 11.59
C ASN A 82 -0.15 4.93 12.88
N VAL A 83 0.54 3.78 12.89
CA VAL A 83 0.66 2.95 14.12
C VAL A 83 1.68 3.50 15.12
N LEU A 84 2.82 4.03 14.66
CA LEU A 84 4.03 4.26 15.47
C LEU A 84 4.76 5.59 15.19
N GLY A 85 4.28 6.38 14.24
CA GLY A 85 4.91 7.62 13.79
C GLY A 85 6.35 7.39 13.32
N VAL A 86 7.22 8.36 13.66
CA VAL A 86 8.65 8.35 13.29
C VAL A 86 9.40 7.08 13.74
N GLU A 87 8.99 6.42 14.83
CA GLU A 87 9.64 5.17 15.26
C GLU A 87 9.27 3.96 14.39
N GLY A 88 8.09 3.95 13.76
CA GLY A 88 7.71 2.98 12.73
C GLY A 88 8.56 3.14 11.47
N ILE A 89 8.68 4.38 10.98
CA ILE A 89 9.52 4.73 9.84
C ILE A 89 10.99 4.31 10.09
N LYS A 90 11.53 4.62 11.28
CA LYS A 90 12.87 4.20 11.70
C LYS A 90 13.03 2.68 11.83
N TYR A 91 11.96 1.93 12.11
CA TYR A 91 12.01 0.48 12.09
C TYR A 91 12.19 -0.02 10.64
N MET A 92 11.37 0.46 9.70
CA MET A 92 11.47 0.05 8.30
C MET A 92 12.83 0.39 7.68
N MET A 93 13.36 1.58 7.94
CA MET A 93 14.71 1.97 7.51
C MET A 93 15.79 1.00 8.02
N LYS A 94 15.71 0.57 9.28
CA LYS A 94 16.69 -0.37 9.87
C LYS A 94 16.56 -1.78 9.30
N ASP A 95 15.34 -2.23 9.05
CA ASP A 95 15.07 -3.56 8.50
C ASP A 95 15.51 -3.65 7.03
N ALA A 96 15.14 -2.65 6.23
CA ALA A 96 15.59 -2.51 4.83
C ALA A 96 17.12 -2.52 4.71
N ALA A 97 17.83 -1.82 5.62
CA ALA A 97 19.30 -1.74 5.66
C ALA A 97 20.01 -3.10 5.82
N THR A 98 19.30 -4.17 6.19
CA THR A 98 19.87 -5.53 6.28
C THR A 98 20.02 -6.21 4.92
N THR A 99 19.35 -5.69 3.88
CA THR A 99 19.25 -6.32 2.55
C THR A 99 19.99 -5.51 1.48
N PRO A 100 20.22 -6.07 0.27
CA PRO A 100 20.84 -5.31 -0.81
C PRO A 100 19.87 -4.33 -1.49
N LEU A 101 18.55 -4.48 -1.36
CA LEU A 101 17.56 -3.59 -1.98
C LEU A 101 17.72 -2.15 -1.46
N GLN A 102 17.69 -1.17 -2.37
CA GLN A 102 17.79 0.24 -2.01
C GLN A 102 16.40 0.82 -1.75
N VAL A 103 15.95 0.74 -0.50
CA VAL A 103 14.67 1.34 -0.07
C VAL A 103 14.90 2.81 0.28
N PHE A 104 14.45 3.69 -0.61
CA PHE A 104 14.22 5.10 -0.31
C PHE A 104 12.82 5.26 0.27
N PHE A 105 12.62 6.29 1.08
CA PHE A 105 11.35 6.57 1.76
C PHE A 105 10.80 7.93 1.37
N THR A 106 9.51 8.11 1.47
CA THR A 106 8.89 9.45 1.58
C THR A 106 8.57 9.76 3.04
N ALA A 107 8.36 11.04 3.36
CA ALA A 107 7.85 11.44 4.68
C ALA A 107 6.31 11.41 4.65
N PRO A 108 5.62 10.55 5.42
CA PRO A 108 4.16 10.45 5.38
C PRO A 108 3.48 11.78 5.68
N SER A 109 2.63 12.24 4.76
CA SER A 109 2.11 13.61 4.78
C SER A 109 0.88 13.78 5.69
N CYS A 110 0.02 12.76 5.71
CA CYS A 110 -1.33 12.78 6.29
C CYS A 110 -1.47 11.74 7.41
N VAL A 111 -0.70 11.91 8.49
CA VAL A 111 -0.78 11.05 9.68
C VAL A 111 -1.30 11.87 10.88
N PRO A 112 -2.54 11.63 11.35
CA PRO A 112 -3.58 10.78 10.75
C PRO A 112 -4.23 11.43 9.52
N ALA A 113 -4.92 10.62 8.71
CA ALA A 113 -5.68 11.11 7.56
C ALA A 113 -6.89 11.97 7.99
N THR A 114 -7.56 11.62 9.10
CA THR A 114 -8.67 12.40 9.67
C THR A 114 -8.62 12.51 11.21
N PRO A 115 -9.24 13.55 11.81
CA PRO A 115 -9.40 13.64 13.27
C PRO A 115 -10.59 12.82 13.82
N PHE A 116 -11.37 12.15 12.96
CA PHE A 116 -12.63 11.47 13.31
C PHE A 116 -12.44 10.00 13.75
N GLU A 117 -11.20 9.64 14.07
CA GLU A 117 -10.74 8.29 14.39
C GLU A 117 -9.52 8.38 15.32
N THR A 118 -9.17 7.30 16.01
CA THR A 118 -8.01 7.25 16.90
C THR A 118 -6.85 6.53 16.21
N SER A 119 -5.87 7.29 15.70
CA SER A 119 -4.60 6.75 15.18
C SER A 119 -3.56 6.59 16.29
N GLY A 120 -2.52 5.79 16.05
CA GLY A 120 -1.44 5.50 17.00
C GLY A 120 -0.42 6.63 17.14
N ALA A 121 -0.37 7.53 16.15
CA ALA A 121 0.53 8.67 16.13
C ALA A 121 -0.07 9.89 15.40
N SER A 122 0.70 10.96 15.33
CA SER A 122 0.48 12.12 14.47
C SER A 122 1.83 12.67 14.04
N LEU A 123 1.97 13.14 12.82
CA LEU A 123 3.20 13.77 12.32
C LEU A 123 2.95 15.26 12.06
N TYR A 124 3.70 16.10 12.76
CA TYR A 124 3.63 17.55 12.67
C TYR A 124 4.77 18.10 11.78
N PRO A 125 4.76 19.40 11.41
CA PRO A 125 5.83 19.99 10.60
C PRO A 125 7.26 19.70 11.11
N ASP A 126 7.52 19.77 12.43
CA ASP A 126 8.84 19.46 13.01
C ASP A 126 9.28 18.00 12.79
N ASP A 127 8.34 17.04 12.76
CA ASP A 127 8.62 15.64 12.43
C ASP A 127 8.98 15.49 10.95
N ILE A 128 8.28 16.21 10.06
CA ILE A 128 8.55 16.22 8.62
C ILE A 128 9.93 16.85 8.35
N ASP A 129 10.29 17.96 9.00
CA ASP A 129 11.63 18.57 8.85
C ASP A 129 12.74 17.61 9.31
N THR A 130 12.51 16.92 10.45
CA THR A 130 13.42 15.90 10.97
C THR A 130 13.59 14.71 10.00
N LEU A 131 12.51 14.24 9.38
CA LEU A 131 12.55 13.18 8.37
C LEU A 131 13.24 13.65 7.08
N MET A 132 12.91 14.84 6.59
CA MET A 132 13.47 15.43 5.38
C MET A 132 14.98 15.69 5.47
N ASN A 133 15.52 15.91 6.67
CA ASN A 133 16.96 16.03 6.89
C ASN A 133 17.72 14.66 6.83
N ASN A 134 17.05 13.55 6.51
CA ASN A 134 17.66 12.24 6.27
C ASN A 134 17.82 11.98 4.75
N ASP A 135 19.00 11.51 4.33
CA ASP A 135 19.29 11.13 2.93
C ASP A 135 18.45 9.95 2.44
N TRP A 136 17.88 9.15 3.34
CA TRP A 136 16.96 8.06 3.00
C TRP A 136 15.56 8.55 2.62
N VAL A 137 15.17 9.76 3.03
CA VAL A 137 13.86 10.34 2.75
C VAL A 137 13.99 11.23 1.52
N VAL A 138 13.32 10.92 0.41
CA VAL A 138 13.55 11.56 -0.89
C VAL A 138 12.43 12.50 -1.33
N ALA A 139 11.24 12.41 -0.72
CA ALA A 139 10.10 13.28 -1.01
C ALA A 139 9.17 13.44 0.22
N LEU A 140 8.21 14.36 0.12
CA LEU A 140 7.01 14.32 0.96
C LEU A 140 6.05 13.31 0.32
N GLY A 141 5.55 12.38 1.12
CA GLY A 141 4.64 11.33 0.69
C GLY A 141 3.33 11.90 0.16
N GLU A 142 2.56 11.02 -0.47
CA GLU A 142 1.36 11.39 -1.22
C GLU A 142 0.44 12.34 -0.45
N MET A 143 0.17 13.52 -1.02
CA MET A 143 -0.62 14.57 -0.38
C MET A 143 -2.13 14.32 -0.54
N MET A 144 -2.64 13.23 0.04
CA MET A 144 -4.06 12.83 0.00
C MET A 144 -5.00 13.88 0.62
N ASN A 145 -4.52 14.73 1.53
CA ASN A 145 -5.27 15.90 2.03
C ASN A 145 -5.24 17.07 1.05
N PHE A 146 -5.56 16.81 -0.22
CA PHE A 146 -5.81 17.82 -1.24
C PHE A 146 -6.88 18.86 -0.83
N PRO A 147 -7.94 18.54 -0.04
CA PRO A 147 -8.87 19.55 0.44
C PRO A 147 -8.20 20.57 1.37
N GLY A 148 -7.23 20.14 2.19
CA GLY A 148 -6.39 21.00 3.02
C GLY A 148 -5.52 21.93 2.19
N VAL A 149 -4.91 21.43 1.11
CA VAL A 149 -4.13 22.25 0.16
C VAL A 149 -5.00 23.35 -0.48
N ILE A 150 -6.15 22.99 -1.05
CA ILE A 150 -7.07 23.93 -1.73
C ILE A 150 -7.61 24.97 -0.75
N ARG A 151 -7.97 24.56 0.47
CA ARG A 151 -8.46 25.44 1.54
C ARG A 151 -7.35 26.23 2.25
N LYS A 152 -6.09 25.98 1.91
CA LYS A 152 -4.89 26.62 2.47
C LYS A 152 -4.76 26.41 3.98
N ASP A 153 -4.95 25.17 4.40
CA ASP A 153 -4.71 24.77 5.78
C ASP A 153 -3.25 25.09 6.19
N PRO A 154 -3.03 25.81 7.31
CA PRO A 154 -1.69 26.25 7.69
C PRO A 154 -0.70 25.12 7.95
N GLU A 155 -1.13 23.97 8.48
CA GLU A 155 -0.24 22.85 8.79
C GLU A 155 0.15 22.09 7.53
N VAL A 156 -0.83 21.79 6.67
CA VAL A 156 -0.59 21.14 5.36
C VAL A 156 0.36 21.97 4.51
N LEU A 157 0.15 23.28 4.43
CA LEU A 157 1.04 24.18 3.68
C LEU A 157 2.44 24.29 4.30
N GLU A 158 2.60 24.12 5.62
CA GLU A 158 3.93 24.13 6.25
C GLU A 158 4.71 22.85 5.92
N LYS A 159 4.06 21.67 5.95
CA LYS A 159 4.67 20.39 5.51
C LYS A 159 5.18 20.49 4.07
N ILE A 160 4.41 21.10 3.18
CA ILE A 160 4.79 21.35 1.77
C ILE A 160 5.99 22.32 1.67
N LYS A 161 5.98 23.43 2.44
CA LYS A 161 7.11 24.39 2.49
C LYS A 161 8.40 23.74 2.98
N ILE A 162 8.33 22.81 3.93
CA ILE A 162 9.49 22.07 4.43
C ILE A 162 10.11 21.21 3.33
N ALA A 163 9.30 20.45 2.58
CA ALA A 163 9.80 19.68 1.43
C ALA A 163 10.52 20.58 0.41
N GLN A 164 9.93 21.72 0.08
CA GLN A 164 10.51 22.74 -0.80
C GLN A 164 11.82 23.34 -0.26
N HIS A 165 11.91 23.58 1.05
CA HIS A 165 13.13 24.05 1.71
C HIS A 165 14.29 23.04 1.61
N HIS A 166 13.98 21.74 1.75
CA HIS A 166 14.95 20.65 1.54
C HIS A 166 15.20 20.32 0.06
N LEU A 167 14.59 21.06 -0.88
CA LEU A 167 14.66 20.82 -2.32
C LEU A 167 14.20 19.41 -2.74
N LYS A 168 13.25 18.84 -1.99
CA LYS A 168 12.66 17.52 -2.26
C LYS A 168 11.26 17.68 -2.85
N PRO A 169 10.86 16.83 -3.81
CA PRO A 169 9.52 16.89 -4.38
C PRO A 169 8.43 16.57 -3.36
N VAL A 170 7.20 16.90 -3.74
CA VAL A 170 5.98 16.47 -3.04
C VAL A 170 5.20 15.59 -3.98
N ASP A 171 4.89 14.38 -3.52
CA ASP A 171 4.04 13.44 -4.24
C ASP A 171 2.56 13.70 -3.98
N GLY A 172 1.71 13.29 -4.92
CA GLY A 172 0.29 13.64 -4.91
C GLY A 172 -0.64 12.44 -4.97
N HIS A 173 -1.82 12.64 -4.39
CA HIS A 173 -2.96 11.74 -4.40
C HIS A 173 -4.20 12.62 -4.50
N ALA A 174 -4.73 12.76 -5.71
CA ALA A 174 -5.80 13.71 -6.00
C ALA A 174 -6.84 13.13 -6.99
N PRO A 175 -7.54 12.03 -6.63
CA PRO A 175 -8.51 11.39 -7.52
C PRO A 175 -9.61 12.36 -7.95
N LEU A 176 -9.89 12.39 -9.26
CA LEU A 176 -10.91 13.21 -9.92
C LEU A 176 -10.73 14.74 -9.78
N LEU A 177 -9.61 15.20 -9.21
CA LEU A 177 -9.34 16.63 -9.03
C LEU A 177 -9.04 17.30 -10.39
N SER A 178 -9.81 18.35 -10.71
CA SER A 178 -9.79 19.00 -12.04
C SER A 178 -9.90 20.53 -11.94
N GLY A 179 -9.66 21.21 -13.06
CA GLY A 179 -9.89 22.64 -13.25
C GLY A 179 -9.15 23.53 -12.24
N LYS A 180 -9.88 24.44 -11.60
CA LYS A 180 -9.29 25.48 -10.74
C LYS A 180 -8.68 24.92 -9.46
N ASP A 181 -9.19 23.81 -8.96
CA ASP A 181 -8.73 23.24 -7.70
C ASP A 181 -7.51 22.33 -7.93
N LEU A 182 -7.43 21.68 -9.09
CA LEU A 182 -6.20 21.06 -9.59
C LEU A 182 -5.08 22.09 -9.80
N CYS A 183 -5.40 23.26 -10.37
CA CYS A 183 -4.43 24.36 -10.51
C CYS A 183 -3.91 24.87 -9.16
N ASP A 184 -4.76 24.93 -8.13
CA ASP A 184 -4.34 25.32 -6.77
C ASP A 184 -3.45 24.24 -6.13
N TYR A 185 -3.73 22.96 -6.36
CA TYR A 185 -2.95 21.82 -5.87
C TYR A 185 -1.54 21.75 -6.50
N ILE A 186 -1.46 21.74 -7.84
CA ILE A 186 -0.18 21.81 -8.56
C ILE A 186 0.56 23.11 -8.20
N GLY A 187 -0.16 24.23 -8.12
CA GLY A 187 0.39 25.53 -7.75
C GLY A 187 0.95 25.64 -6.33
N ALA A 188 0.55 24.74 -5.42
CA ALA A 188 1.16 24.62 -4.10
C ALA A 188 2.51 23.88 -4.12
N GLY A 189 2.81 23.13 -5.18
CA GLY A 189 4.08 22.43 -5.41
C GLY A 189 4.02 20.91 -5.43
N ILE A 190 2.82 20.30 -5.45
CA ILE A 190 2.66 18.87 -5.66
C ILE A 190 2.96 18.54 -7.12
N SER A 191 3.76 17.49 -7.36
CA SER A 191 4.45 17.27 -8.64
C SER A 191 4.12 15.96 -9.36
N THR A 192 3.48 15.01 -8.69
CA THR A 192 3.12 13.67 -9.21
C THR A 192 1.70 13.30 -8.81
N ASP A 193 1.10 12.33 -9.50
CA ASP A 193 -0.17 11.72 -9.11
C ASP A 193 -0.27 10.28 -9.67
N HIS A 194 -0.70 9.34 -8.84
CA HIS A 194 -1.01 7.94 -9.20
C HIS A 194 -2.51 7.62 -9.22
N GLU A 195 -3.35 8.53 -8.72
CA GLU A 195 -4.80 8.35 -8.57
C GLU A 195 -5.62 8.74 -9.81
N CYS A 196 -4.97 8.85 -10.96
CA CYS A 196 -5.67 8.96 -12.23
C CYS A 196 -6.50 7.69 -12.49
N THR A 197 -7.80 7.86 -12.69
CA THR A 197 -8.70 6.75 -13.06
C THR A 197 -9.04 6.76 -14.53
N HIS A 198 -9.04 7.94 -15.16
CA HIS A 198 -9.48 8.10 -16.55
C HIS A 198 -8.46 8.80 -17.44
N LEU A 199 -8.47 8.44 -18.72
CA LEU A 199 -7.58 9.02 -19.75
C LEU A 199 -7.66 10.56 -19.79
N ALA A 200 -8.86 11.13 -19.68
CA ALA A 200 -9.07 12.58 -19.71
C ALA A 200 -8.50 13.30 -18.47
N GLU A 201 -8.56 12.65 -17.31
CA GLU A 201 -8.03 13.16 -16.04
C GLU A 201 -6.49 13.21 -16.08
N ALA A 202 -5.87 12.11 -16.50
CA ALA A 202 -4.42 12.04 -16.68
C ALA A 202 -3.92 13.03 -17.73
N GLN A 203 -4.67 13.24 -18.83
CA GLN A 203 -4.36 14.26 -19.84
C GLN A 203 -4.46 15.69 -19.30
N GLU A 204 -5.43 16.01 -18.44
CA GLU A 204 -5.54 17.33 -17.80
C GLU A 204 -4.36 17.57 -16.83
N LYS A 205 -4.13 16.64 -15.91
CA LYS A 205 -3.02 16.68 -14.93
C LYS A 205 -1.67 16.82 -15.63
N LYS A 206 -1.40 15.99 -16.64
CA LYS A 206 -0.18 16.06 -17.45
C LYS A 206 -0.06 17.35 -18.25
N GLY A 207 -1.17 17.84 -18.81
CA GLY A 207 -1.24 19.10 -19.55
C GLY A 207 -0.88 20.33 -18.70
N LEU A 208 -1.03 20.24 -17.38
CA LEU A 208 -0.64 21.25 -16.40
C LEU A 208 0.78 21.05 -15.83
N GLY A 209 1.52 20.04 -16.29
CA GLY A 209 2.91 19.77 -15.90
C GLY A 209 3.08 18.84 -14.70
N MET A 210 2.00 18.21 -14.23
CA MET A 210 2.04 17.13 -13.25
C MET A 210 2.56 15.84 -13.91
N LYS A 211 3.37 15.05 -13.23
CA LYS A 211 3.89 13.78 -13.76
C LYS A 211 2.96 12.65 -13.39
N ILE A 212 2.61 11.80 -14.35
CA ILE A 212 1.67 10.70 -14.11
C ILE A 212 2.45 9.44 -13.75
N MET A 213 2.13 8.89 -12.58
CA MET A 213 2.52 7.55 -12.14
C MET A 213 1.44 6.58 -12.61
N ILE A 214 1.77 5.70 -13.55
CA ILE A 214 0.81 4.71 -14.03
C ILE A 214 0.88 3.49 -13.11
N ARG A 215 -0.17 3.31 -12.30
CA ARG A 215 -0.31 2.24 -11.29
C ARG A 215 -0.76 0.91 -11.90
N GLU A 216 -0.11 -0.16 -11.46
CA GLU A 216 -0.51 -1.56 -11.68
C GLU A 216 -0.29 -2.40 -10.41
N GLY A 217 -1.19 -2.23 -9.45
CA GLY A 217 -1.17 -2.89 -8.15
C GLY A 217 -2.07 -4.13 -8.08
N SER A 218 -2.23 -4.66 -6.87
CA SER A 218 -3.23 -5.69 -6.53
C SER A 218 -4.63 -5.09 -6.36
N SER A 219 -4.71 -3.84 -5.90
CA SER A 219 -5.95 -3.10 -5.63
C SER A 219 -6.50 -2.39 -6.88
N ALA A 220 -5.62 -2.03 -7.83
CA ALA A 220 -5.93 -1.10 -8.92
C ALA A 220 -5.12 -1.39 -10.20
N HIS A 221 -5.84 -1.54 -11.33
CA HIS A 221 -5.29 -1.91 -12.64
C HIS A 221 -5.54 -0.79 -13.67
N ASN A 222 -4.95 0.39 -13.46
CA ASN A 222 -5.20 1.57 -14.32
C ASN A 222 -4.37 1.57 -15.62
N MET A 223 -3.37 0.69 -15.75
CA MET A 223 -2.41 0.71 -16.87
C MET A 223 -3.07 0.62 -18.25
N GLU A 224 -4.08 -0.24 -18.45
CA GLU A 224 -4.71 -0.44 -19.76
C GLU A 224 -5.39 0.84 -20.29
N GLU A 225 -5.98 1.66 -19.40
CA GLU A 225 -6.59 2.93 -19.78
C GLU A 225 -5.56 4.06 -19.94
N LEU A 226 -4.51 4.07 -19.10
CA LEU A 226 -3.58 5.20 -18.98
C LEU A 226 -2.28 5.10 -19.78
N VAL A 227 -1.84 3.92 -20.20
CA VAL A 227 -0.57 3.73 -20.94
C VAL A 227 -0.46 4.63 -22.18
N SER A 228 -1.60 4.91 -22.82
CA SER A 228 -1.72 5.77 -24.01
C SER A 228 -1.44 7.27 -23.77
N VAL A 229 -1.41 7.73 -22.52
CA VAL A 229 -0.96 9.08 -22.12
C VAL A 229 0.54 9.26 -22.40
N GLY A 230 1.30 8.15 -22.39
CA GLY A 230 2.71 8.11 -22.07
C GLY A 230 2.90 8.58 -20.61
N GLY A 231 3.27 7.69 -19.70
CA GLY A 231 3.55 8.11 -18.32
C GLY A 231 4.97 8.67 -18.17
N GLU A 232 5.26 9.25 -17.02
CA GLU A 232 6.64 9.50 -16.59
C GLU A 232 7.17 8.31 -15.78
N PHE A 233 6.30 7.61 -15.06
CA PHE A 233 6.64 6.49 -14.18
C PHE A 233 5.65 5.31 -14.33
N LEU A 234 6.13 4.08 -14.11
CA LEU A 234 5.28 2.93 -13.78
C LEU A 234 5.49 2.63 -12.29
N VAL A 235 4.42 2.37 -11.55
CA VAL A 235 4.46 2.13 -10.10
C VAL A 235 3.57 0.98 -9.69
N SER A 236 3.87 0.32 -8.57
CA SER A 236 3.07 -0.82 -8.10
C SER A 236 2.06 -0.47 -7.00
N ASP A 237 2.32 0.58 -6.20
CA ASP A 237 1.43 1.06 -5.13
C ASP A 237 1.14 -0.02 -4.06
N ASP A 238 -0.07 -0.59 -4.05
CA ASP A 238 -0.41 -1.76 -3.25
C ASP A 238 -0.05 -3.07 -3.96
N ARG A 239 0.77 -3.94 -3.34
CA ARG A 239 1.06 -5.29 -3.86
C ARG A 239 0.95 -6.36 -2.78
N HIS A 240 -0.01 -7.27 -2.91
CA HIS A 240 -0.16 -8.45 -2.07
C HIS A 240 1.01 -9.46 -2.26
N PRO A 241 1.29 -10.32 -1.26
CA PRO A 241 2.43 -11.23 -1.32
C PRO A 241 2.32 -12.30 -2.41
N GLU A 242 1.12 -12.69 -2.83
CA GLU A 242 0.95 -13.60 -3.99
C GLU A 242 1.35 -12.95 -5.32
N ASP A 243 1.00 -11.68 -5.52
CA ASP A 243 1.37 -10.95 -6.73
C ASP A 243 2.88 -10.75 -6.81
N LEU A 244 3.55 -10.49 -5.68
CA LEU A 244 5.01 -10.39 -5.61
C LEU A 244 5.75 -11.71 -5.90
N LEU A 245 5.11 -12.87 -5.69
CA LEU A 245 5.67 -14.17 -6.08
C LEU A 245 5.55 -14.44 -7.60
N ASN A 246 4.57 -13.81 -8.24
CA ASN A 246 4.39 -13.88 -9.70
C ASN A 246 5.23 -12.82 -10.43
N GLY A 247 5.44 -11.65 -9.80
CA GLY A 247 6.50 -10.72 -10.15
C GLY A 247 6.27 -9.28 -9.68
N HIS A 248 7.12 -8.39 -10.17
CA HIS A 248 7.16 -6.98 -9.77
C HIS A 248 7.31 -6.10 -11.01
N MET A 249 8.28 -5.17 -11.03
CA MET A 249 8.49 -4.27 -12.17
C MET A 249 8.83 -4.97 -13.49
N ASP A 250 9.29 -6.23 -13.48
CA ASP A 250 9.45 -7.07 -14.67
C ASP A 250 8.10 -7.34 -15.36
N GLN A 251 7.08 -7.73 -14.61
CA GLN A 251 5.73 -7.97 -15.14
C GLN A 251 5.04 -6.65 -15.50
N THR A 252 5.26 -5.59 -14.73
CA THR A 252 4.78 -4.23 -15.06
C THR A 252 5.36 -3.74 -16.39
N LEU A 253 6.66 -3.93 -16.63
CA LEU A 253 7.32 -3.63 -17.91
C LEU A 253 6.75 -4.46 -19.06
N LYS A 254 6.68 -5.79 -18.88
CA LYS A 254 6.11 -6.70 -19.86
C LYS A 254 4.68 -6.29 -20.27
N LYS A 255 3.78 -6.08 -19.30
CA LYS A 255 2.40 -5.63 -19.56
C LYS A 255 2.36 -4.31 -20.32
N THR A 256 3.26 -3.37 -19.98
CA THR A 256 3.36 -2.06 -20.66
C THR A 256 3.76 -2.20 -22.13
N VAL A 257 4.68 -3.13 -22.45
CA VAL A 257 5.10 -3.43 -23.83
C VAL A 257 4.03 -4.24 -24.59
N GLU A 258 3.36 -5.20 -23.93
CA GLU A 258 2.21 -5.93 -24.51
C GLU A 258 1.05 -4.98 -24.90
N LEU A 259 0.88 -3.88 -24.17
CA LEU A 259 -0.06 -2.80 -24.47
C LEU A 259 0.44 -1.82 -25.57
N GLY A 260 1.63 -2.04 -26.13
CA GLY A 260 2.15 -1.35 -27.31
C GLY A 260 3.06 -0.15 -27.05
N MET A 261 3.58 0.03 -25.83
CA MET A 261 4.66 1.00 -25.57
C MET A 261 6.00 0.49 -26.10
N ASP A 262 6.89 1.41 -26.51
CA ASP A 262 8.27 1.05 -26.84
C ASP A 262 9.01 0.50 -25.58
N PRO A 263 9.75 -0.62 -25.67
CA PRO A 263 10.43 -1.21 -24.52
C PRO A 263 11.46 -0.31 -23.84
N VAL A 264 12.13 0.58 -24.57
CA VAL A 264 13.15 1.47 -24.02
C VAL A 264 12.49 2.66 -23.31
N ASP A 265 11.37 3.17 -23.81
CA ASP A 265 10.55 4.16 -23.11
C ASP A 265 9.93 3.58 -21.83
N ALA A 266 9.36 2.37 -21.89
CA ALA A 266 8.86 1.67 -20.70
C ALA A 266 9.99 1.45 -19.67
N LEU A 267 11.19 1.04 -20.12
CA LEU A 267 12.36 0.91 -19.25
C LEU A 267 12.76 2.25 -18.61
N LYS A 268 12.74 3.37 -19.34
CA LYS A 268 13.04 4.70 -18.80
C LYS A 268 12.06 5.10 -17.67
N MET A 269 10.79 4.70 -17.76
CA MET A 269 9.77 4.95 -16.73
C MET A 269 10.05 4.24 -15.39
N VAL A 270 10.82 3.15 -15.38
CA VAL A 270 11.22 2.41 -14.16
C VAL A 270 12.72 2.51 -13.86
N THR A 271 13.44 3.42 -14.51
CA THR A 271 14.89 3.57 -14.30
C THR A 271 15.29 5.05 -14.27
N LEU A 272 15.49 5.67 -15.43
CA LEU A 272 16.04 7.01 -15.57
C LEU A 272 15.08 8.10 -15.09
N ASN A 273 13.79 7.98 -15.39
CA ASN A 273 12.79 8.98 -15.02
C ASN A 273 12.64 9.12 -13.49
N PRO A 274 12.36 8.05 -12.72
CA PRO A 274 12.21 8.16 -11.27
C PRO A 274 13.53 8.54 -10.60
N ALA A 275 14.68 8.01 -11.05
CA ALA A 275 15.98 8.42 -10.53
C ALA A 275 16.25 9.92 -10.70
N ASN A 276 15.91 10.50 -11.87
CA ASN A 276 16.03 11.94 -12.08
C ASN A 276 15.06 12.75 -11.20
N HIS A 277 13.83 12.24 -10.98
CA HIS A 277 12.82 12.95 -10.19
C HIS A 277 13.19 13.07 -8.71
N TYR A 278 13.57 11.96 -8.09
CA TYR A 278 13.91 11.89 -6.66
C TYR A 278 15.41 12.09 -6.39
N HIS A 279 16.18 12.46 -7.42
CA HIS A 279 17.62 12.69 -7.37
C HIS A 279 18.44 11.48 -6.86
N LEU A 280 17.99 10.27 -7.24
CA LEU A 280 18.59 9.01 -6.80
C LEU A 280 19.90 8.72 -7.55
N ASN A 281 20.87 8.14 -6.83
CA ASN A 281 22.14 7.68 -7.40
C ASN A 281 22.02 6.24 -7.95
N CYS A 282 20.99 5.97 -8.76
CA CYS A 282 20.73 4.68 -9.41
C CYS A 282 19.95 4.91 -10.74
N GLY A 283 19.29 3.88 -11.28
CA GLY A 283 18.44 4.02 -12.48
C GLY A 283 19.16 4.31 -13.80
N ALA A 284 20.49 4.29 -13.82
CA ALA A 284 21.28 4.44 -15.05
C ALA A 284 22.67 3.81 -14.93
N LEU A 285 23.17 3.29 -16.05
CA LEU A 285 24.51 2.71 -16.15
C LEU A 285 25.47 3.74 -16.75
N LYS A 286 26.33 4.34 -15.92
CA LYS A 286 27.36 5.30 -16.35
C LYS A 286 28.54 5.35 -15.36
N PRO A 287 29.74 5.80 -15.78
CA PRO A 287 30.86 5.99 -14.86
C PRO A 287 30.51 6.85 -13.65
N GLY A 288 30.89 6.41 -12.46
CA GLY A 288 30.61 7.06 -11.17
C GLY A 288 29.31 6.62 -10.49
N PHE A 289 28.39 5.95 -11.20
CA PHE A 289 27.17 5.39 -10.60
C PHE A 289 27.41 3.99 -10.03
N PRO A 290 26.60 3.54 -9.04
CA PRO A 290 26.54 2.15 -8.62
C PRO A 290 26.26 1.21 -9.78
N ALA A 291 26.86 0.02 -9.73
CA ALA A 291 26.63 -1.05 -10.69
C ALA A 291 25.37 -1.84 -10.32
N ASP A 292 24.22 -1.19 -10.42
CA ASP A 292 22.88 -1.73 -10.19
C ASP A 292 22.28 -2.12 -11.55
N MET A 293 22.20 -3.42 -11.84
CA MET A 293 21.95 -3.95 -13.19
C MET A 293 21.03 -5.17 -13.17
N VAL A 294 20.22 -5.30 -14.21
CA VAL A 294 19.46 -6.52 -14.54
C VAL A 294 20.01 -7.12 -15.83
N LEU A 295 20.08 -8.45 -15.94
CA LEU A 295 20.18 -9.16 -17.21
C LEU A 295 18.84 -9.84 -17.45
N VAL A 296 18.19 -9.52 -18.57
CA VAL A 296 16.97 -10.16 -19.07
C VAL A 296 17.26 -10.94 -20.36
N ASP A 297 16.38 -11.87 -20.73
CA ASP A 297 16.48 -12.63 -21.98
C ASP A 297 16.14 -11.81 -23.24
N ASP A 298 15.04 -11.06 -23.20
CA ASP A 298 14.58 -10.16 -24.25
C ASP A 298 13.88 -8.90 -23.68
N LEU A 299 13.44 -8.00 -24.57
CA LEU A 299 12.76 -6.74 -24.23
C LEU A 299 11.24 -6.79 -24.48
N GLU A 300 10.68 -7.97 -24.70
CA GLU A 300 9.22 -8.20 -24.82
C GLU A 300 8.68 -8.80 -23.51
N ASN A 301 9.39 -9.79 -22.95
CA ASN A 301 9.03 -10.57 -21.77
C ASN A 301 9.77 -10.16 -20.49
N PHE A 302 10.96 -9.56 -20.61
CA PHE A 302 11.82 -9.15 -19.50
C PHE A 302 12.13 -10.25 -18.47
N ASN A 303 12.27 -11.53 -18.88
CA ASN A 303 12.50 -12.60 -17.91
C ASN A 303 13.89 -12.45 -17.25
N VAL A 304 13.90 -12.22 -15.93
CA VAL A 304 15.13 -11.85 -15.21
C VAL A 304 16.04 -13.04 -14.97
N GLU A 305 17.21 -13.04 -15.64
CA GLU A 305 18.24 -14.05 -15.42
C GLU A 305 19.13 -13.74 -14.20
N LYS A 306 19.55 -12.48 -14.04
CA LYS A 306 20.56 -12.08 -13.04
C LYS A 306 20.34 -10.65 -12.59
N VAL A 307 20.58 -10.40 -11.30
CA VAL A 307 20.51 -9.05 -10.73
C VAL A 307 21.78 -8.75 -9.96
N TRP A 308 22.37 -7.59 -10.23
CA TRP A 308 23.48 -7.04 -9.47
C TRP A 308 23.02 -5.77 -8.76
N ILE A 309 23.41 -5.63 -7.50
CA ILE A 309 23.31 -4.36 -6.76
C ILE A 309 24.70 -4.03 -6.22
N LYS A 310 25.15 -2.79 -6.46
CA LYS A 310 26.51 -2.31 -6.15
C LYS A 310 27.56 -3.30 -6.65
N GLY A 311 27.37 -3.81 -7.86
CA GLY A 311 28.28 -4.75 -8.55
C GLY A 311 28.35 -6.16 -7.98
N LYS A 312 27.63 -6.47 -6.89
CA LYS A 312 27.52 -7.82 -6.32
C LYS A 312 26.33 -8.52 -6.98
N LEU A 313 26.52 -9.75 -7.45
CA LEU A 313 25.41 -10.60 -7.89
C LEU A 313 24.56 -10.95 -6.66
N VAL A 314 23.27 -10.57 -6.68
CA VAL A 314 22.33 -10.71 -5.56
C VAL A 314 21.10 -11.55 -5.89
N SER A 315 20.83 -11.82 -7.17
CA SER A 315 19.89 -12.86 -7.61
C SER A 315 20.39 -13.53 -8.88
N GLN A 316 20.03 -14.80 -9.06
CA GLN A 316 20.20 -15.54 -10.31
C GLN A 316 19.05 -16.53 -10.53
N ASN A 317 18.48 -16.54 -11.73
CA ASN A 317 17.42 -17.44 -12.18
C ASN A 317 16.24 -17.49 -11.19
N GLY A 318 15.68 -16.34 -10.83
CA GLY A 318 14.59 -16.23 -9.85
C GLY A 318 14.95 -16.53 -8.39
N ASN A 319 16.21 -16.80 -8.05
CA ASN A 319 16.63 -17.15 -6.69
C ASN A 319 17.49 -16.04 -6.04
N PRO A 320 17.11 -15.50 -4.87
CA PRO A 320 17.94 -14.54 -4.15
C PRO A 320 19.22 -15.21 -3.62
N LEU A 321 20.34 -14.48 -3.70
CA LEU A 321 21.69 -14.90 -3.29
C LEU A 321 22.17 -14.14 -2.04
N PHE A 322 21.22 -13.71 -1.20
CA PHE A 322 21.42 -13.12 0.11
C PHE A 322 20.51 -13.81 1.13
N GLN A 323 20.74 -13.53 2.41
CA GLN A 323 19.93 -14.06 3.51
C GLN A 323 19.18 -12.92 4.16
N VAL A 324 18.00 -13.23 4.71
CA VAL A 324 17.09 -12.29 5.36
C VAL A 324 16.78 -12.78 6.77
N ASP A 325 17.00 -11.90 7.75
CA ASP A 325 16.73 -12.10 9.17
C ASP A 325 15.95 -10.87 9.68
N PRO A 326 14.61 -10.87 9.57
CA PRO A 326 13.80 -9.69 9.81
C PRO A 326 13.90 -9.20 11.26
N LEU A 327 13.98 -7.88 11.43
CA LEU A 327 14.07 -7.28 12.75
C LEU A 327 12.75 -7.46 13.52
N PRO A 328 12.79 -7.91 14.79
CA PRO A 328 11.58 -7.98 15.61
C PRO A 328 11.13 -6.58 16.05
N LEU A 329 9.82 -6.40 16.16
CA LEU A 329 9.20 -5.20 16.72
C LEU A 329 8.41 -5.57 17.98
N LYS A 330 8.29 -4.65 18.93
CA LYS A 330 7.42 -4.86 20.10
C LYS A 330 5.97 -4.67 19.67
N SER A 331 5.09 -5.51 20.21
CA SER A 331 3.65 -5.40 19.99
C SER A 331 3.12 -3.99 20.23
N THR A 332 2.31 -3.51 19.28
CA THR A 332 1.60 -2.23 19.33
C THR A 332 0.22 -2.36 19.97
N PHE A 333 -0.24 -3.58 20.26
CA PHE A 333 -1.59 -3.86 20.72
C PHE A 333 -1.74 -3.59 22.21
N ARG A 334 -2.66 -2.68 22.55
CA ARG A 334 -3.06 -2.32 23.91
C ARG A 334 -4.56 -2.58 24.13
N VAL A 335 -5.04 -3.67 23.54
CA VAL A 335 -6.44 -4.10 23.55
C VAL A 335 -6.73 -4.87 24.84
N LYS A 336 -7.79 -4.50 25.57
CA LYS A 336 -8.29 -5.32 26.68
C LYS A 336 -9.09 -6.51 26.13
N PRO A 337 -9.07 -7.69 26.79
CA PRO A 337 -9.87 -8.84 26.37
C PRO A 337 -11.35 -8.47 26.18
N LYS A 338 -11.87 -8.68 24.98
CA LYS A 338 -13.25 -8.35 24.62
C LYS A 338 -14.18 -9.52 24.89
N LYS A 339 -15.44 -9.21 25.15
CA LYS A 339 -16.53 -10.15 25.40
C LYS A 339 -17.71 -9.85 24.47
N ALA A 340 -18.61 -10.82 24.28
CA ALA A 340 -19.75 -10.69 23.39
C ALA A 340 -20.57 -9.40 23.62
N SER A 341 -20.78 -8.98 24.87
CA SER A 341 -21.53 -7.75 25.20
C SER A 341 -20.90 -6.45 24.67
N ASP A 342 -19.61 -6.48 24.30
CA ASP A 342 -18.91 -5.30 23.77
C ASP A 342 -19.28 -5.05 22.29
N PHE A 343 -19.87 -6.05 21.61
CA PHE A 343 -20.32 -5.99 20.21
C PHE A 343 -21.86 -5.93 20.07
N GLU A 344 -22.53 -5.40 21.09
CA GLU A 344 -23.98 -5.24 21.11
C GLU A 344 -24.42 -3.80 20.83
N VAL A 345 -25.55 -3.65 20.14
CA VAL A 345 -26.29 -2.39 20.03
C VAL A 345 -27.57 -2.56 20.84
N HIS A 346 -27.72 -1.76 21.89
CA HIS A 346 -28.83 -1.87 22.84
C HIS A 346 -30.09 -1.16 22.36
N SER A 347 -31.27 -1.74 22.66
CA SER A 347 -32.56 -1.07 22.54
C SER A 347 -33.56 -1.61 23.56
N SER A 348 -34.55 -0.78 23.92
CA SER A 348 -35.72 -1.14 24.74
C SER A 348 -36.98 -1.47 23.92
N HIS A 349 -36.92 -1.40 22.59
CA HIS A 349 -38.02 -1.74 21.68
C HIS A 349 -37.98 -3.22 21.27
N GLU A 350 -39.00 -3.72 20.55
CA GLU A 350 -39.03 -5.10 20.04
C GLU A 350 -38.31 -5.23 18.68
N GLU A 351 -38.40 -4.21 17.84
CA GLU A 351 -37.68 -4.07 16.58
C GLU A 351 -37.25 -2.59 16.43
N GLU A 352 -36.09 -2.35 15.80
CA GLU A 352 -35.59 -1.00 15.50
C GLU A 352 -35.31 -0.82 14.02
N LYS A 353 -35.40 0.43 13.55
CA LYS A 353 -34.93 0.82 12.23
C LYS A 353 -33.48 1.31 12.33
N VAL A 354 -32.55 0.62 11.68
CA VAL A 354 -31.11 0.94 11.73
C VAL A 354 -30.57 1.45 10.40
N ARG A 355 -29.49 2.24 10.46
CA ARG A 355 -28.57 2.48 9.34
C ARG A 355 -27.70 1.26 9.11
N VAL A 356 -27.46 0.95 7.85
CA VAL A 356 -26.62 -0.16 7.42
C VAL A 356 -25.62 0.37 6.39
N ILE A 357 -24.34 0.05 6.57
CA ILE A 357 -23.31 0.25 5.54
C ILE A 357 -23.58 -0.77 4.43
N GLU A 358 -23.87 -0.35 3.21
CA GLU A 358 -23.98 -1.25 2.06
C GLU A 358 -22.66 -1.28 1.30
N VAL A 359 -22.08 -2.47 1.18
CA VAL A 359 -20.90 -2.75 0.34
C VAL A 359 -21.32 -2.73 -1.13
N VAL A 360 -20.52 -2.08 -1.97
CA VAL A 360 -20.59 -2.21 -3.43
C VAL A 360 -19.41 -3.07 -3.88
N GLU A 361 -19.68 -4.28 -4.35
CA GLU A 361 -18.63 -5.23 -4.73
C GLU A 361 -17.71 -4.65 -5.83
N GLY A 362 -16.40 -4.82 -5.64
CA GLY A 362 -15.37 -4.28 -6.54
C GLY A 362 -15.21 -2.75 -6.49
N GLN A 363 -15.70 -2.05 -5.45
CA GLN A 363 -15.54 -0.61 -5.28
C GLN A 363 -15.15 -0.23 -3.83
N LEU A 364 -14.38 0.85 -3.69
CA LEU A 364 -14.08 1.50 -2.40
C LEU A 364 -15.28 2.27 -1.83
N LEU A 365 -16.22 2.63 -2.71
CA LEU A 365 -17.46 3.33 -2.40
C LEU A 365 -18.43 2.42 -1.66
N THR A 366 -19.05 2.98 -0.62
CA THR A 366 -20.18 2.36 0.09
C THR A 366 -21.46 3.11 -0.21
N LYS A 367 -22.59 2.60 0.27
CA LYS A 367 -23.87 3.30 0.35
C LYS A 367 -24.41 3.31 1.78
N GLU A 368 -25.37 4.18 2.06
CA GLU A 368 -26.26 4.06 3.23
C GLU A 368 -27.53 3.32 2.82
N THR A 369 -27.86 2.25 3.54
CA THR A 369 -29.17 1.58 3.48
C THR A 369 -29.81 1.50 4.85
N GLU A 370 -31.01 0.93 4.92
CA GLU A 370 -31.78 0.81 6.16
C GLU A 370 -32.30 -0.63 6.32
N ALA A 371 -32.28 -1.14 7.54
CA ALA A 371 -32.91 -2.41 7.90
C ALA A 371 -33.83 -2.25 9.11
N VAL A 372 -34.84 -3.11 9.22
CA VAL A 372 -35.58 -3.33 10.47
C VAL A 372 -35.05 -4.60 11.10
N LEU A 373 -34.46 -4.49 12.29
CA LEU A 373 -33.81 -5.57 13.02
C LEU A 373 -34.51 -5.85 14.34
N ARG A 374 -34.52 -7.11 14.74
CA ARG A 374 -35.15 -7.56 15.99
C ARG A 374 -34.25 -7.32 17.19
N VAL A 375 -34.87 -6.91 18.28
CA VAL A 375 -34.26 -6.87 19.60
C VAL A 375 -34.55 -8.19 20.31
N VAL A 376 -33.50 -8.87 20.77
CA VAL A 376 -33.59 -10.06 21.61
C VAL A 376 -32.75 -9.81 22.85
N ASP A 377 -33.31 -10.08 24.03
CA ASP A 377 -32.69 -9.82 25.33
C ASP A 377 -32.14 -8.38 25.52
N GLY A 378 -32.75 -7.40 24.86
CA GLY A 378 -32.35 -5.98 24.90
C GLY A 378 -31.26 -5.57 23.90
N HIS A 379 -30.92 -6.44 22.95
CA HIS A 379 -29.87 -6.22 21.96
C HIS A 379 -30.32 -6.53 20.52
N LEU A 380 -29.92 -5.69 19.56
CA LEU A 380 -30.23 -5.85 18.14
C LEU A 380 -29.46 -7.00 17.50
N GLN A 381 -30.20 -7.87 16.82
CA GLN A 381 -29.69 -9.08 16.19
C GLN A 381 -29.41 -8.89 14.70
N ALA A 382 -28.33 -9.52 14.21
CA ALA A 382 -28.05 -9.63 12.78
C ALA A 382 -29.14 -10.45 12.07
N ASP A 383 -29.45 -10.08 10.82
CA ASP A 383 -30.31 -10.84 9.92
C ASP A 383 -29.51 -11.39 8.74
N ALA A 384 -28.76 -12.46 9.00
CA ALA A 384 -27.97 -13.16 7.99
C ALA A 384 -28.82 -13.75 6.84
N GLY A 385 -30.15 -13.84 7.01
CA GLY A 385 -31.08 -14.21 5.94
C GLY A 385 -31.30 -13.09 4.91
N LYS A 386 -31.25 -11.83 5.35
CA LYS A 386 -31.19 -10.62 4.52
C LYS A 386 -29.77 -10.07 4.31
N ASP A 387 -28.77 -10.83 4.72
CA ASP A 387 -27.35 -10.43 4.72
C ASP A 387 -27.01 -9.16 5.51
N ILE A 388 -27.75 -8.89 6.59
CA ILE A 388 -27.43 -7.80 7.53
C ILE A 388 -26.60 -8.38 8.67
N LEU A 389 -25.31 -8.07 8.70
CA LEU A 389 -24.34 -8.52 9.70
C LEU A 389 -23.98 -7.39 10.67
N LYS A 390 -23.32 -7.75 11.77
CA LYS A 390 -22.69 -6.77 12.66
C LYS A 390 -21.31 -6.40 12.11
N ILE A 391 -20.96 -5.13 12.23
CA ILE A 391 -19.60 -4.62 12.05
C ILE A 391 -19.19 -3.84 13.31
N ALA A 392 -17.93 -3.93 13.70
CA ALA A 392 -17.39 -3.09 14.76
C ALA A 392 -15.96 -2.64 14.44
N VAL A 393 -15.59 -1.49 15.01
CA VAL A 393 -14.20 -1.02 15.07
C VAL A 393 -13.80 -0.93 16.54
N VAL A 394 -12.70 -1.61 16.88
CA VAL A 394 -12.11 -1.68 18.21
C VAL A 394 -10.79 -0.94 18.20
N GLU A 395 -10.69 0.09 19.03
CA GLU A 395 -9.45 0.85 19.21
C GLU A 395 -8.35 -0.01 19.83
N ARG A 396 -7.11 0.12 19.33
CA ARG A 396 -5.98 -0.73 19.77
C ARG A 396 -4.83 -0.02 20.48
N TYR A 397 -4.87 1.30 20.60
CA TYR A 397 -3.79 2.12 21.17
C TYR A 397 -3.91 2.37 22.69
N GLY A 398 -5.02 1.92 23.30
CA GLY A 398 -5.18 1.77 24.76
C GLY A 398 -6.28 2.63 25.38
N HIS A 399 -7.09 3.31 24.58
CA HIS A 399 -8.26 4.07 25.02
C HIS A 399 -9.49 3.17 25.25
N ASP A 400 -9.51 1.96 24.68
CA ASP A 400 -10.52 0.92 24.86
C ASP A 400 -11.88 1.25 24.20
N ASN A 401 -11.90 2.18 23.25
CA ASN A 401 -13.08 2.51 22.45
C ASN A 401 -13.55 1.29 21.62
N VAL A 402 -14.87 1.13 21.51
CA VAL A 402 -15.51 0.18 20.60
C VAL A 402 -16.75 0.85 20.03
N SER A 403 -16.88 0.81 18.71
CA SER A 403 -18.08 1.27 18.00
C SER A 403 -18.70 0.13 17.21
N ASN A 404 -20.02 -0.02 17.29
CA ASN A 404 -20.79 -1.10 16.70
C ASN A 404 -21.82 -0.56 15.71
N ALA A 405 -21.97 -1.19 14.56
CA ALA A 405 -23.00 -0.89 13.57
C ALA A 405 -23.40 -2.15 12.78
N PHE A 406 -24.13 -1.96 11.67
CA PHE A 406 -24.58 -3.04 10.79
C PHE A 406 -24.08 -2.84 9.36
N ILE A 407 -23.82 -3.95 8.67
CA ILE A 407 -23.27 -3.99 7.31
C ILE A 407 -24.01 -4.99 6.42
N HIS A 408 -24.13 -4.69 5.12
CA HIS A 408 -24.75 -5.52 4.09
C HIS A 408 -23.78 -5.82 2.95
N GLY A 409 -23.77 -7.06 2.44
CA GLY A 409 -23.01 -7.49 1.27
C GLY A 409 -21.92 -8.55 1.54
N PHE A 410 -21.58 -8.79 2.81
CA PHE A 410 -20.51 -9.71 3.20
C PHE A 410 -20.86 -11.21 3.09
N GLY A 411 -22.13 -11.58 2.94
CA GLY A 411 -22.57 -12.96 2.70
C GLY A 411 -22.56 -13.91 3.91
N LEU A 412 -21.82 -13.62 4.99
CA LEU A 412 -21.51 -14.60 6.05
C LEU A 412 -22.76 -15.20 6.72
N LYS A 413 -22.84 -16.54 6.76
CA LYS A 413 -23.96 -17.29 7.38
C LYS A 413 -23.62 -17.87 8.75
N LYS A 414 -22.37 -17.74 9.18
CA LYS A 414 -21.79 -18.19 10.46
C LYS A 414 -20.50 -17.42 10.75
N GLY A 415 -20.06 -17.40 12.00
CA GLY A 415 -18.75 -16.91 12.40
C GLY A 415 -18.52 -15.41 12.27
N ALA A 416 -17.24 -15.03 12.32
CA ALA A 416 -16.75 -13.66 12.16
C ALA A 416 -15.36 -13.63 11.50
N ILE A 417 -15.05 -12.50 10.88
CA ILE A 417 -13.74 -12.16 10.31
C ILE A 417 -13.23 -10.88 10.97
N ALA A 418 -11.92 -10.77 11.19
CA ALA A 418 -11.31 -9.57 11.75
C ALA A 418 -9.94 -9.28 11.12
N SER A 419 -9.58 -8.00 11.04
CA SER A 419 -8.29 -7.52 10.55
C SER A 419 -7.77 -6.38 11.43
N SER A 420 -6.45 -6.29 11.61
CA SER A 420 -5.78 -5.07 12.09
C SER A 420 -5.17 -4.21 10.99
N VAL A 421 -5.23 -4.67 9.74
CA VAL A 421 -5.03 -3.82 8.55
C VAL A 421 -6.39 -3.19 8.23
N ALA A 422 -6.50 -1.89 8.50
CA ALA A 422 -7.71 -1.09 8.33
C ALA A 422 -7.31 0.36 7.99
N HIS A 423 -7.31 0.73 6.71
CA HIS A 423 -6.82 2.04 6.24
C HIS A 423 -7.55 3.22 6.94
N ASP A 424 -6.88 4.22 7.54
CA ASP A 424 -5.42 4.39 7.74
C ASP A 424 -5.02 4.32 9.22
N SER A 425 -5.95 4.56 10.16
CA SER A 425 -5.66 4.47 11.60
C SER A 425 -5.39 3.04 12.09
N HIS A 426 -5.67 2.03 11.26
CA HIS A 426 -5.37 0.61 11.51
C HIS A 426 -5.88 0.12 12.87
N ASN A 427 -7.10 0.54 13.24
CA ASN A 427 -7.79 -0.09 14.36
C ASN A 427 -8.28 -1.48 13.96
N ILE A 428 -8.70 -2.30 14.93
CA ILE A 428 -9.23 -3.63 14.60
C ILE A 428 -10.63 -3.47 14.04
N VAL A 429 -10.85 -3.86 12.79
CA VAL A 429 -12.18 -3.99 12.19
C VAL A 429 -12.61 -5.45 12.23
N VAL A 430 -13.87 -5.70 12.60
CA VAL A 430 -14.46 -7.04 12.70
C VAL A 430 -15.88 -7.06 12.14
N VAL A 431 -16.17 -8.04 11.30
CA VAL A 431 -17.51 -8.30 10.73
C VAL A 431 -17.95 -9.70 11.13
N GLY A 432 -19.17 -9.86 11.63
CA GLY A 432 -19.65 -11.17 12.07
C GLY A 432 -21.16 -11.28 12.16
N LYS A 433 -21.62 -12.53 12.18
CA LYS A 433 -23.03 -12.86 12.44
C LYS A 433 -23.38 -12.70 13.92
N GLY A 434 -22.46 -13.05 14.81
CA GLY A 434 -22.69 -13.14 16.25
C GLY A 434 -21.55 -12.52 17.05
N SER A 435 -21.92 -11.84 18.14
CA SER A 435 -21.02 -11.09 19.01
C SER A 435 -19.96 -11.95 19.71
N LEU A 436 -20.24 -13.24 19.90
CA LEU A 436 -19.29 -14.19 20.48
C LEU A 436 -18.12 -14.45 19.53
N ASP A 437 -18.41 -14.79 18.27
CA ASP A 437 -17.41 -15.02 17.22
C ASP A 437 -16.56 -13.75 16.99
N MET A 438 -17.20 -12.57 17.01
CA MET A 438 -16.51 -11.28 16.89
C MET A 438 -15.53 -11.05 18.06
N ALA A 439 -15.95 -11.35 19.30
CA ALA A 439 -15.08 -11.23 20.46
C ALA A 439 -13.91 -12.21 20.41
N GLU A 440 -14.12 -13.44 19.97
CA GLU A 440 -13.07 -14.44 19.78
C GLU A 440 -12.05 -14.00 18.71
N ALA A 441 -12.52 -13.50 17.56
CA ALA A 441 -11.65 -13.02 16.49
C ALA A 441 -10.77 -11.83 16.93
N VAL A 442 -11.34 -10.84 17.62
CA VAL A 442 -10.61 -9.67 18.15
C VAL A 442 -9.60 -10.09 19.23
N ASN A 443 -9.96 -11.04 20.10
CA ASN A 443 -9.04 -11.57 21.11
C ASN A 443 -7.87 -12.35 20.49
N MET A 444 -8.11 -13.10 19.40
CA MET A 444 -7.04 -13.78 18.68
C MET A 444 -6.09 -12.79 18.01
N LEU A 445 -6.59 -11.73 17.36
CA LEU A 445 -5.74 -10.65 16.83
C LEU A 445 -4.86 -10.04 17.93
N SER A 446 -5.41 -9.76 19.11
CA SER A 446 -4.63 -9.24 20.23
C SER A 446 -3.56 -10.22 20.71
N LYS A 447 -3.81 -11.54 20.65
CA LYS A 447 -2.84 -12.59 21.01
C LYS A 447 -1.71 -12.71 19.98
N ASN A 448 -2.05 -12.59 18.70
CA ASN A 448 -1.12 -12.67 17.57
C ASN A 448 -0.30 -11.38 17.38
N ASN A 449 -0.61 -10.30 18.13
CA ASN A 449 -0.06 -8.96 17.96
C ASN A 449 -0.42 -8.34 16.60
N GLY A 450 -1.64 -8.64 16.14
CA GLY A 450 -2.21 -8.23 14.87
C GLY A 450 -2.16 -9.32 13.81
N GLY A 451 -2.82 -9.06 12.70
CA GLY A 451 -3.04 -10.04 11.67
C GLY A 451 -4.39 -9.94 10.98
N ILE A 452 -4.75 -11.08 10.39
CA ILE A 452 -6.08 -11.37 9.85
C ILE A 452 -6.55 -12.66 10.51
N VAL A 453 -7.80 -12.69 10.97
CA VAL A 453 -8.40 -13.82 11.70
C VAL A 453 -9.77 -14.16 11.13
N VAL A 454 -10.06 -15.46 11.05
CA VAL A 454 -11.37 -16.03 10.71
C VAL A 454 -11.78 -17.03 11.78
N VAL A 455 -12.95 -16.83 12.39
CA VAL A 455 -13.53 -17.73 13.39
C VAL A 455 -14.84 -18.29 12.86
N SER A 456 -15.00 -19.61 12.88
CA SER A 456 -16.23 -20.29 12.44
C SER A 456 -16.40 -21.64 13.12
N ASP A 457 -17.57 -21.91 13.71
CA ASP A 457 -17.96 -23.21 14.30
C ASP A 457 -16.97 -23.79 15.36
N GLY A 458 -16.11 -22.96 15.94
CA GLY A 458 -15.06 -23.35 16.89
C GLY A 458 -13.67 -23.57 16.26
N ASP A 459 -13.56 -23.52 14.94
CA ASP A 459 -12.29 -23.42 14.23
C ASP A 459 -11.84 -21.96 14.14
N CYS A 460 -10.52 -21.75 14.19
CA CYS A 460 -9.90 -20.43 14.09
C CYS A 460 -8.67 -20.49 13.17
N TYR A 461 -8.71 -19.70 12.09
CA TYR A 461 -7.62 -19.53 11.14
C TYR A 461 -7.03 -18.14 11.32
N SER A 462 -5.71 -17.99 11.21
CA SER A 462 -5.06 -16.69 11.34
C SER A 462 -3.77 -16.59 10.55
N LEU A 463 -3.52 -15.40 9.99
CA LEU A 463 -2.22 -14.93 9.53
C LEU A 463 -1.71 -13.96 10.59
N GLU A 464 -0.55 -14.22 11.20
CA GLU A 464 0.05 -13.33 12.20
C GLU A 464 0.82 -12.18 11.51
N LEU A 465 0.54 -10.93 11.90
CA LEU A 465 1.24 -9.74 11.41
C LEU A 465 1.90 -9.00 12.59
N PRO A 466 2.88 -9.63 13.29
CA PRO A 466 3.41 -9.14 14.57
C PRO A 466 4.10 -7.79 14.49
N ILE A 467 4.52 -7.36 13.30
CA ILE A 467 5.18 -6.08 13.07
C ILE A 467 4.08 -5.02 12.87
N ALA A 468 3.84 -4.26 13.93
CA ALA A 468 2.84 -3.18 13.99
C ALA A 468 1.39 -3.60 13.68
N GLY A 469 1.08 -4.89 13.59
CA GLY A 469 -0.22 -5.39 13.13
C GLY A 469 -0.43 -5.32 11.62
N LEU A 470 0.64 -5.11 10.85
CA LEU A 470 0.63 -4.86 9.41
C LEU A 470 1.51 -5.84 8.62
N MET A 471 2.67 -6.22 9.16
CA MET A 471 3.67 -7.03 8.44
C MET A 471 4.07 -8.29 9.22
N SER A 472 4.43 -9.34 8.46
CA SER A 472 5.01 -10.60 8.93
C SER A 472 6.51 -10.67 8.68
N THR A 473 7.19 -11.43 9.53
CA THR A 473 8.62 -11.82 9.40
C THR A 473 8.80 -13.15 8.65
N GLU A 474 7.70 -13.82 8.28
CA GLU A 474 7.71 -15.05 7.49
C GLU A 474 7.97 -14.78 6.00
N ARG A 475 8.11 -15.83 5.18
CA ARG A 475 8.37 -15.66 3.74
C ARG A 475 7.10 -15.32 2.98
N ALA A 476 7.26 -14.73 1.80
CA ALA A 476 6.15 -14.44 0.89
C ALA A 476 5.29 -15.68 0.59
N GLU A 477 5.89 -16.86 0.41
CA GLU A 477 5.15 -18.11 0.17
C GLU A 477 4.30 -18.53 1.37
N ASP A 478 4.82 -18.38 2.60
CA ASP A 478 4.14 -18.77 3.83
C ASP A 478 2.96 -17.82 4.11
N VAL A 479 3.16 -16.52 3.92
CA VAL A 479 2.14 -15.46 4.08
C VAL A 479 1.05 -15.59 3.02
N SER A 480 1.41 -15.79 1.75
CA SER A 480 0.46 -16.06 0.65
C SER A 480 -0.38 -17.32 0.92
N SER A 481 0.24 -18.41 1.38
CA SER A 481 -0.47 -19.66 1.70
C SER A 481 -1.48 -19.47 2.84
N GLN A 482 -1.12 -18.72 3.89
CA GLN A 482 -2.02 -18.41 5.00
C GLN A 482 -3.17 -17.49 4.58
N LEU A 483 -2.89 -16.44 3.80
CA LEU A 483 -3.91 -15.54 3.28
C LEU A 483 -4.92 -16.29 2.38
N ASN A 484 -4.45 -17.24 1.58
CA ASN A 484 -5.34 -18.07 0.76
C ASN A 484 -6.19 -19.04 1.58
N GLN A 485 -5.67 -19.64 2.65
CA GLN A 485 -6.47 -20.43 3.60
C GLN A 485 -7.56 -19.58 4.29
N LEU A 486 -7.24 -18.33 4.65
CA LEU A 486 -8.22 -17.38 5.18
C LEU A 486 -9.32 -17.07 4.15
N HIS A 487 -8.95 -16.81 2.89
CA HIS A 487 -9.93 -16.61 1.81
C HIS A 487 -10.82 -17.84 1.58
N GLU A 488 -10.28 -19.06 1.66
CA GLU A 488 -11.06 -20.31 1.60
C GLU A 488 -12.07 -20.41 2.74
N ALA A 489 -11.64 -20.21 3.99
CA ALA A 489 -12.52 -20.25 5.16
C ALA A 489 -13.66 -19.22 5.07
N VAL A 490 -13.38 -18.01 4.57
CA VAL A 490 -14.39 -16.96 4.39
C VAL A 490 -15.39 -17.29 3.28
N ARG A 491 -14.96 -17.94 2.19
CA ARG A 491 -15.87 -18.49 1.16
C ARG A 491 -16.78 -19.58 1.74
N ASP A 492 -16.25 -20.48 2.55
CA ASP A 492 -17.02 -21.54 3.23
C ASP A 492 -18.01 -21.02 4.29
N MET A 493 -17.78 -19.83 4.83
CA MET A 493 -18.76 -19.11 5.65
C MET A 493 -19.92 -18.49 4.83
N GLY A 494 -19.83 -18.51 3.50
CA GLY A 494 -20.85 -18.01 2.57
C GLY A 494 -20.55 -16.63 1.96
N CYS A 495 -19.34 -16.08 2.15
CA CYS A 495 -18.94 -14.85 1.51
C CYS A 495 -18.85 -15.00 -0.01
N LYS A 496 -19.16 -13.92 -0.73
CA LYS A 496 -19.07 -13.84 -2.20
C LYS A 496 -18.22 -12.68 -2.71
N LEU A 497 -17.68 -11.85 -1.81
CA LEU A 497 -16.74 -10.80 -2.15
C LEU A 497 -15.44 -11.43 -2.65
N ALA A 498 -14.83 -10.86 -3.69
CA ALA A 498 -13.54 -11.31 -4.19
C ALA A 498 -12.42 -11.11 -3.15
N SER A 499 -12.42 -9.95 -2.48
CA SER A 499 -11.35 -9.52 -1.56
C SER A 499 -11.91 -9.06 -0.20
N PRO A 500 -12.53 -9.96 0.60
CA PRO A 500 -13.33 -9.60 1.78
C PRO A 500 -12.57 -8.81 2.85
N PHE A 501 -11.28 -9.10 3.08
CA PHE A 501 -10.47 -8.39 4.07
C PHE A 501 -10.14 -6.96 3.62
N MET A 502 -9.83 -6.77 2.34
CA MET A 502 -9.61 -5.46 1.73
C MET A 502 -10.90 -4.62 1.75
N THR A 503 -12.03 -5.21 1.33
CA THR A 503 -13.35 -4.57 1.48
C THR A 503 -13.62 -4.15 2.92
N MET A 504 -13.29 -5.01 3.90
CA MET A 504 -13.46 -4.71 5.33
C MET A 504 -12.55 -3.57 5.81
N SER A 505 -11.28 -3.54 5.35
CA SER A 505 -10.31 -2.48 5.64
C SER A 505 -10.89 -1.10 5.27
N PHE A 506 -11.43 -0.97 4.05
CA PHE A 506 -12.02 0.27 3.56
C PHE A 506 -13.35 0.68 4.21
N MET A 507 -13.93 -0.12 5.11
CA MET A 507 -15.07 0.31 5.93
C MET A 507 -14.66 1.31 7.02
N ALA A 508 -13.37 1.31 7.39
CA ALA A 508 -12.79 2.22 8.39
C ALA A 508 -12.30 3.56 7.80
N LEU A 509 -12.07 3.63 6.48
CA LEU A 509 -11.45 4.77 5.83
C LEU A 509 -12.43 5.95 5.69
N LEU A 510 -12.29 6.96 6.56
CA LEU A 510 -13.24 8.07 6.71
C LEU A 510 -13.13 9.18 5.66
N VAL A 511 -12.27 9.04 4.64
CA VAL A 511 -12.12 10.00 3.53
C VAL A 511 -12.93 9.64 2.27
N ILE A 512 -13.57 8.46 2.22
CA ILE A 512 -14.33 7.99 1.05
C ILE A 512 -15.85 7.92 1.35
N PRO A 513 -16.71 8.68 0.63
CA PRO A 513 -18.17 8.58 0.76
C PRO A 513 -18.75 7.21 0.34
N LYS A 514 -19.83 6.67 0.93
CA LYS A 514 -20.52 6.94 2.22
C LYS A 514 -21.54 5.81 2.40
N LEU A 515 -21.60 5.01 3.46
CA LEU A 515 -21.30 5.27 4.88
C LEU A 515 -20.05 4.50 5.38
N LYS A 516 -19.42 4.95 6.48
CA LYS A 516 -18.19 4.36 7.06
C LYS A 516 -18.29 4.26 8.61
N ILE A 517 -17.34 3.60 9.26
CA ILE A 517 -17.30 3.45 10.74
C ILE A 517 -15.88 3.58 11.28
N SER A 518 -15.66 4.38 12.32
CA SER A 518 -14.40 4.40 13.09
C SER A 518 -14.61 3.92 14.52
N ASP A 519 -13.54 3.87 15.33
CA ASP A 519 -13.63 3.55 16.75
C ASP A 519 -14.53 4.51 17.55
N LYS A 520 -14.76 5.72 17.00
CA LYS A 520 -15.57 6.79 17.61
C LYS A 520 -17.05 6.76 17.17
N GLY A 521 -17.41 6.05 16.10
CA GLY A 521 -18.80 5.84 15.72
C GLY A 521 -19.04 5.58 14.23
N LEU A 522 -20.31 5.41 13.87
CA LEU A 522 -20.79 5.39 12.49
C LEU A 522 -20.71 6.81 11.90
N PHE A 523 -20.11 6.96 10.73
CA PHE A 523 -19.70 8.26 10.17
C PHE A 523 -20.23 8.46 8.75
N ASP A 524 -20.90 9.60 8.56
CA ASP A 524 -21.34 10.09 7.26
C ASP A 524 -20.29 11.04 6.69
N VAL A 525 -19.52 10.56 5.72
CA VAL A 525 -18.45 11.33 5.06
C VAL A 525 -19.01 12.49 4.22
N GLU A 526 -20.22 12.39 3.67
CA GLU A 526 -20.82 13.48 2.87
C GLU A 526 -21.21 14.67 3.73
N SER A 527 -21.78 14.41 4.93
CA SER A 527 -22.11 15.46 5.90
C SER A 527 -21.00 15.70 6.95
N PHE A 528 -19.92 14.93 6.87
CA PHE A 528 -18.69 15.00 7.66
C PHE A 528 -18.93 15.00 9.18
N GLN A 529 -19.82 14.11 9.62
CA GLN A 529 -20.27 14.00 11.02
C GLN A 529 -20.60 12.55 11.40
N PHE A 530 -20.56 12.27 12.71
CA PHE A 530 -21.12 11.02 13.24
C PHE A 530 -22.65 11.00 13.14
N VAL A 531 -23.21 9.81 12.91
CA VAL A 531 -24.66 9.58 12.80
C VAL A 531 -25.07 8.40 13.67
N ASP A 532 -26.26 8.47 14.25
CA ASP A 532 -26.78 7.38 15.06
C ASP A 532 -27.07 6.12 14.24
N VAL A 533 -26.78 4.96 14.84
CA VAL A 533 -27.02 3.62 14.26
C VAL A 533 -28.52 3.32 14.16
N ILE A 534 -29.31 3.74 15.16
CA ILE A 534 -30.78 3.67 15.17
C ILE A 534 -31.33 5.01 14.64
N LYS A 535 -32.40 4.97 13.83
CA LYS A 535 -33.01 6.14 13.17
C LYS A 535 -34.28 6.67 13.85
#